data_AF-A0A1K2IYP1-F1
#
_entry.id   AF-A0A1K2IYP1-F1
#
_cell.length_a   1.000
_cell.length_b   1.000
_cell.length_c   1.000
_cell.angle_alpha   90.00
_cell.angle_beta   90.00
_cell.angle_gamma   90.00
#
_symmetry.space_group_name_H-M   'P 1'
#
loop_
_entity.id
_entity.type
_entity.pdbx_description
1 polymer ?
#
loop_
_entity_poly.entity_id
_entity_poly.type
_entity_poly.pdbx_seq_one_letter_code
_entity_poly.pdbx_strand_id
1 'polypeptide(L)'
;KDHLGNNRVSFGRNSAGALEITDANDYYPFGMNHLKSGNAYFAQGSYKSYKYQGQELQETGFYSFKWRNYMPDVGRFFNIDPLAEKFPYNSTYAFSENAVISYRELEGLEKVLAIFFTGGFRGEGKSTTEVNKHTQTPLALYNKVAEMGRANGVDVAGGVYQTTNEGLGRNAAANNASEFVQNNYQEGDKVVAFGFSHGGNQVVEFNDKLADMGIKTDASVIVDSSGGGLGNSIVKTTVNNSEYVMNIFQPNANEGQSHGEKMKPGEGVGRMVNFNADVPNKPLEVEHSNILNKQQPLILNIFNKQVEAAATEKNKKGN
;
A
#
# COMPACT_ATOMS: atom_id res chain seq x y z
N LYS A 1 14.02 -9.99 -11.95
CA LYS A 1 14.49 -9.00 -10.94
C LYS A 1 14.75 -9.74 -9.62
N ASP A 2 15.60 -9.24 -8.73
CA ASP A 2 15.79 -9.80 -7.37
C ASP A 2 14.86 -9.11 -6.33
N HIS A 3 15.03 -9.39 -5.03
CA HIS A 3 14.16 -8.87 -3.96
C HIS A 3 14.24 -7.34 -3.82
N LEU A 4 15.41 -6.76 -4.11
CA LEU A 4 15.62 -5.31 -4.16
C LEU A 4 15.30 -4.70 -5.53
N GLY A 5 14.79 -5.50 -6.46
CA GLY A 5 14.29 -5.01 -7.75
C GLY A 5 15.37 -4.78 -8.78
N ASN A 6 16.59 -5.27 -8.53
CA ASN A 6 17.69 -5.16 -9.48
C ASN A 6 17.41 -6.03 -10.70
N ASN A 7 17.72 -5.51 -11.88
CA ASN A 7 17.63 -6.27 -13.12
C ASN A 7 18.81 -7.24 -13.24
N ARG A 8 18.58 -8.53 -12.90
CA ARG A 8 19.62 -9.59 -12.96
C ARG A 8 19.78 -10.21 -14.34
N VAL A 9 18.69 -10.38 -15.08
CA VAL A 9 18.68 -10.99 -16.41
C VAL A 9 17.68 -10.24 -17.27
N SER A 10 18.08 -9.89 -18.48
CA SER A 10 17.21 -9.40 -19.55
C SER A 10 17.20 -10.42 -20.68
N PHE A 11 16.07 -10.59 -21.34
CA PHE A 11 15.89 -11.55 -22.42
C PHE A 11 15.13 -10.95 -23.59
N GLY A 12 15.35 -11.50 -24.77
CA GLY A 12 14.70 -11.11 -26.01
C GLY A 12 14.45 -12.32 -26.90
N ARG A 13 13.95 -12.08 -28.11
CA ARG A 13 13.91 -13.09 -29.17
C ARG A 13 14.92 -12.72 -30.25
N ASN A 14 15.71 -13.71 -30.67
CA ASN A 14 16.61 -13.53 -31.81
C ASN A 14 15.81 -13.51 -33.14
N SER A 15 16.52 -13.32 -34.25
CA SER A 15 15.91 -13.27 -35.59
C SER A 15 15.19 -14.56 -36.01
N ALA A 16 15.49 -15.70 -35.36
CA ALA A 16 14.81 -16.99 -35.56
C ALA A 16 13.61 -17.18 -34.60
N GLY A 17 13.29 -16.18 -33.78
CA GLY A 17 12.20 -16.22 -32.79
C GLY A 17 12.53 -17.00 -31.51
N ALA A 18 13.76 -17.51 -31.35
CA ALA A 18 14.18 -18.23 -30.16
C ALA A 18 14.52 -17.26 -29.02
N LEU A 19 14.21 -17.65 -27.77
CA LEU A 19 14.53 -16.87 -26.58
C LEU A 19 16.05 -16.83 -26.37
N GLU A 20 16.59 -15.64 -26.10
CA GLU A 20 18.00 -15.45 -25.77
C GLU A 20 18.16 -14.49 -24.59
N ILE A 21 19.22 -14.68 -23.79
CA ILE A 21 19.62 -13.74 -22.76
C ILE A 21 20.33 -12.57 -23.44
N THR A 22 19.82 -11.37 -23.25
CA THR A 22 20.37 -10.15 -23.87
C THR A 22 21.25 -9.35 -22.91
N ASP A 23 21.13 -9.57 -21.60
CA ASP A 23 21.98 -8.97 -20.56
C ASP A 23 21.94 -9.81 -19.28
N ALA A 24 23.05 -9.85 -18.54
CA ALA A 24 23.15 -10.58 -17.27
C ALA A 24 24.03 -9.78 -16.28
N ASN A 25 23.42 -9.35 -15.17
CA ASN A 25 24.04 -8.44 -14.21
C ASN A 25 24.10 -9.09 -12.83
N ASP A 26 25.27 -9.00 -12.20
CA ASP A 26 25.44 -9.22 -10.76
C ASP A 26 25.92 -7.91 -10.15
N TYR A 27 25.48 -7.63 -8.93
CA TYR A 27 25.74 -6.35 -8.28
C TYR A 27 26.48 -6.58 -6.97
N TYR A 28 27.50 -5.75 -6.70
CA TYR A 28 27.99 -5.52 -5.35
C TYR A 28 26.86 -4.91 -4.50
N PRO A 29 26.93 -4.97 -3.15
CA PRO A 29 25.84 -4.51 -2.28
C PRO A 29 25.37 -3.08 -2.57
N PHE A 30 26.30 -2.16 -2.87
CA PHE A 30 26.03 -0.77 -3.19
C PHE A 30 25.71 -0.52 -4.69
N GLY A 31 25.50 -1.57 -5.48
CA GLY A 31 24.93 -1.45 -6.83
C GLY A 31 25.91 -1.30 -7.98
N MET A 32 27.22 -1.33 -7.70
CA MET A 32 28.22 -1.46 -8.76
C MET A 32 28.10 -2.83 -9.42
N ASN A 33 28.12 -2.87 -10.75
CA ASN A 33 27.97 -4.11 -11.50
C ASN A 33 29.30 -4.90 -11.49
N HIS A 34 29.22 -6.22 -11.35
CA HIS A 34 30.36 -7.10 -11.51
C HIS A 34 30.82 -7.09 -12.97
N LEU A 35 32.10 -6.81 -13.21
CA LEU A 35 32.70 -6.88 -14.54
C LEU A 35 32.87 -8.36 -14.94
N LYS A 36 31.79 -9.00 -15.42
CA LYS A 36 31.85 -10.41 -15.86
C LYS A 36 32.77 -10.64 -17.06
N SER A 37 33.05 -9.61 -17.86
CA SER A 37 33.89 -9.66 -19.07
C SER A 37 35.09 -8.70 -19.05
N GLY A 38 35.39 -8.06 -17.90
CA GLY A 38 36.51 -7.12 -17.79
C GLY A 38 36.29 -5.73 -18.42
N ASN A 39 35.19 -5.51 -19.14
CA ASN A 39 34.83 -4.20 -19.69
C ASN A 39 33.74 -3.53 -18.84
N ALA A 40 33.95 -2.28 -18.44
CA ALA A 40 32.91 -1.46 -17.82
C ALA A 40 31.77 -1.24 -18.81
N TYR A 41 30.55 -1.65 -18.44
CA TYR A 41 29.36 -1.44 -19.27
C TYR A 41 28.84 -0.02 -19.03
N PHE A 42 29.17 0.89 -19.94
CA PHE A 42 28.58 2.22 -19.99
C PHE A 42 27.26 2.15 -20.77
N ALA A 43 26.20 2.72 -20.20
CA ALA A 43 24.87 2.68 -20.78
C ALA A 43 24.83 3.41 -22.12
N GLN A 44 24.19 2.79 -23.13
CA GLN A 44 24.11 3.30 -24.50
C GLN A 44 22.69 3.78 -24.86
N GLY A 45 21.93 4.30 -23.86
CA GLY A 45 20.55 4.76 -24.08
C GLY A 45 19.58 3.64 -24.49
N SER A 46 19.76 2.43 -23.94
CA SER A 46 18.92 1.25 -24.23
C SER A 46 18.07 0.82 -23.04
N TYR A 47 17.08 -0.06 -23.25
CA TYR A 47 16.35 -0.71 -22.15
C TYR A 47 17.28 -1.46 -21.16
N LYS A 48 18.49 -1.84 -21.60
CA LYS A 48 19.53 -2.48 -20.78
C LYS A 48 20.20 -1.52 -19.77
N SER A 49 19.95 -0.21 -19.90
CA SER A 49 20.51 0.82 -19.00
C SER A 49 19.83 0.81 -17.63
N TYR A 50 18.60 0.31 -17.54
CA TYR A 50 17.92 0.11 -16.26
C TYR A 50 18.52 -1.10 -15.54
N LYS A 51 19.18 -0.87 -14.41
CA LYS A 51 20.00 -1.89 -13.73
C LYS A 51 19.68 -2.00 -12.23
N TYR A 52 20.45 -1.34 -11.38
CA TYR A 52 20.32 -1.41 -9.93
C TYR A 52 19.06 -0.68 -9.44
N GLN A 53 18.26 -1.36 -8.61
CA GLN A 53 16.93 -0.99 -8.14
C GLN A 53 15.98 -0.51 -9.27
N GLY A 54 16.23 -0.95 -10.50
CA GLY A 54 15.47 -0.52 -11.67
C GLY A 54 15.76 0.92 -12.12
N GLN A 55 16.82 1.56 -11.62
CA GLN A 55 17.23 2.90 -12.03
C GLN A 55 18.11 2.87 -13.27
N GLU A 56 18.06 3.97 -14.04
CA GLU A 56 18.84 4.13 -15.25
C GLU A 56 20.30 4.46 -14.89
N LEU A 57 21.21 3.58 -15.33
CA LEU A 57 22.64 3.85 -15.33
C LEU A 57 22.94 4.86 -16.45
N GLN A 58 23.58 5.97 -16.12
CA GLN A 58 24.00 7.01 -17.06
C GLN A 58 25.39 6.70 -17.64
N GLU A 59 25.76 7.41 -18.71
CA GLU A 59 27.11 7.32 -19.32
C GLU A 59 28.23 7.67 -18.33
N THR A 60 27.92 8.47 -17.31
CA THR A 60 28.84 8.84 -16.23
C THR A 60 29.11 7.70 -15.25
N GLY A 61 28.36 6.59 -15.33
CA GLY A 61 28.38 5.50 -14.35
C GLY A 61 27.50 5.75 -13.13
N PHE A 62 26.78 6.87 -13.08
CA PHE A 62 25.85 7.17 -11.99
C PHE A 62 24.49 6.55 -12.28
N TYR A 63 23.80 6.14 -11.21
CA TYR A 63 22.38 5.86 -11.32
C TYR A 63 21.60 7.15 -11.18
N SER A 64 20.77 7.45 -12.17
CA SER A 64 19.83 8.56 -12.11
C SER A 64 18.65 8.12 -11.23
N PHE A 65 18.66 8.57 -9.97
CA PHE A 65 17.46 8.59 -9.15
C PHE A 65 16.81 9.95 -9.32
N LYS A 66 15.50 10.00 -9.10
CA LYS A 66 14.67 11.15 -9.42
C LYS A 66 15.17 12.48 -8.85
N TRP A 67 15.61 12.50 -7.60
CA TRP A 67 16.09 13.71 -6.91
C TRP A 67 17.59 13.88 -6.88
N ARG A 68 18.32 12.79 -7.10
CA ARG A 68 19.74 12.70 -6.75
C ARG A 68 20.42 11.75 -7.70
N ASN A 69 21.64 12.08 -8.07
CA ASN A 69 22.48 11.15 -8.81
C ASN A 69 23.22 10.27 -7.81
N TYR A 70 23.11 8.96 -7.95
CA TYR A 70 23.75 7.99 -7.05
C TYR A 70 25.04 7.47 -7.67
N MET A 71 26.11 7.47 -6.85
CA MET A 71 27.43 6.98 -7.20
C MET A 71 27.60 5.56 -6.64
N PRO A 72 27.38 4.50 -7.43
CA PRO A 72 27.41 3.13 -6.93
C PRO A 72 28.82 2.63 -6.56
N ASP A 73 29.86 3.28 -7.08
CA ASP A 73 31.27 3.04 -6.77
C ASP A 73 31.65 3.57 -5.38
N VAL A 74 31.09 4.71 -4.97
CA VAL A 74 31.29 5.30 -3.64
C VAL A 74 30.24 4.83 -2.62
N GLY A 75 29.06 4.42 -3.10
CA GLY A 75 27.93 4.05 -2.24
C GLY A 75 27.23 5.26 -1.62
N ARG A 76 27.24 6.41 -2.30
CA ARG A 76 26.67 7.68 -1.81
C ARG A 76 25.94 8.42 -2.91
N PHE A 77 25.00 9.28 -2.51
CA PHE A 77 24.47 10.27 -3.44
C PHE A 77 25.48 11.38 -3.69
N PHE A 78 25.48 11.88 -4.93
CA PHE A 78 26.23 13.06 -5.33
C PHE A 78 25.58 14.34 -4.78
N ASN A 79 24.26 14.35 -4.66
CA ASN A 79 23.47 15.49 -4.20
C ASN A 79 23.06 15.32 -2.72
N ILE A 80 22.92 16.43 -2.00
CA ILE A 80 22.35 16.46 -0.63
C ILE A 80 20.90 15.97 -0.68
N ASP A 81 20.51 15.15 0.28
CA ASP A 81 19.13 14.74 0.50
C ASP A 81 18.22 15.97 0.72
N PRO A 82 17.18 16.20 -0.10
CA PRO A 82 16.21 17.26 0.15
C PRO A 82 15.54 17.16 1.54
N LEU A 83 15.52 15.97 2.15
CA LEU A 83 14.95 15.73 3.47
C LEU A 83 16.01 15.66 4.57
N ALA A 84 17.26 16.03 4.30
CA ALA A 84 18.38 15.98 5.25
C ALA A 84 18.04 16.59 6.62
N GLU A 85 17.33 17.71 6.65
CA GLU A 85 16.94 18.40 7.91
C GLU A 85 16.02 17.55 8.80
N LYS A 86 15.20 16.67 8.19
CA LYS A 86 14.31 15.76 8.93
C LYS A 86 15.06 14.57 9.54
N PHE A 87 16.28 14.28 9.06
CA PHE A 87 17.08 13.13 9.49
C PHE A 87 18.47 13.56 9.99
N PRO A 88 18.56 14.35 11.08
CA PRO A 88 19.83 14.88 11.58
C PRO A 88 20.81 13.79 12.03
N TYR A 89 20.31 12.58 12.31
CA TYR A 89 21.11 11.41 12.69
C TYR A 89 21.66 10.63 11.49
N ASN A 90 21.16 10.88 10.28
CA ASN A 90 21.59 10.18 9.07
C ASN A 90 22.49 11.09 8.22
N SER A 91 23.36 10.49 7.40
CA SER A 91 24.18 11.29 6.49
C SER A 91 23.30 11.89 5.40
N THR A 92 23.50 13.16 5.09
CA THR A 92 22.83 13.88 4.00
C THR A 92 23.12 13.30 2.61
N TYR A 93 24.05 12.36 2.50
CA TYR A 93 24.42 11.67 1.27
C TYR A 93 24.22 10.14 1.36
N ALA A 94 23.60 9.65 2.44
CA ALA A 94 23.38 8.23 2.66
C ALA A 94 22.49 7.63 1.58
N PHE A 95 22.83 6.40 1.17
CA PHE A 95 22.00 5.58 0.30
C PHE A 95 21.41 4.43 1.11
N SER A 96 20.08 4.32 1.14
CA SER A 96 19.30 3.34 1.92
C SER A 96 19.77 3.21 3.38
N GLU A 97 20.17 4.30 4.02
CA GLU A 97 20.73 4.33 5.39
C GLU A 97 21.90 3.33 5.62
N ASN A 98 22.65 2.99 4.57
CA ASN A 98 23.67 1.93 4.55
C ASN A 98 23.15 0.50 4.79
N ALA A 99 21.83 0.29 4.78
CA ALA A 99 21.18 -1.02 4.92
C ALA A 99 20.76 -1.60 3.55
N VAL A 100 21.68 -1.54 2.58
CA VAL A 100 21.47 -1.79 1.14
C VAL A 100 21.15 -3.23 0.75
N ILE A 101 21.22 -4.18 1.69
CA ILE A 101 20.83 -5.59 1.46
C ILE A 101 19.35 -5.82 1.83
N SER A 102 18.87 -5.06 2.80
CA SER A 102 17.54 -5.24 3.40
C SER A 102 16.50 -4.30 2.77
N TYR A 103 16.91 -3.10 2.37
CA TYR A 103 15.99 -2.04 1.95
C TYR A 103 16.38 -1.43 0.62
N ARG A 104 15.35 -0.90 -0.07
CA ARG A 104 15.52 -0.08 -1.27
C ARG A 104 15.64 1.38 -0.89
N GLU A 105 16.25 2.16 -1.78
CA GLU A 105 16.32 3.60 -1.66
C GLU A 105 15.00 4.21 -2.10
N LEU A 106 14.38 4.97 -1.20
CA LEU A 106 12.99 5.40 -1.35
C LEU A 106 12.82 6.75 -2.05
N GLU A 107 13.89 7.34 -2.59
CA GLU A 107 13.83 8.57 -3.39
C GLU A 107 12.97 9.66 -2.73
N GLY A 108 13.05 9.85 -1.42
CA GLY A 108 12.30 10.92 -0.76
C GLY A 108 10.79 10.68 -0.50
N LEU A 109 10.40 9.43 -0.24
CA LEU A 109 9.37 9.08 0.77
C LEU A 109 7.89 9.41 0.42
N GLU A 110 7.32 8.79 -0.61
CA GLU A 110 5.88 8.52 -0.60
C GLU A 110 5.65 7.01 -0.66
N LYS A 111 5.36 6.41 0.51
CA LYS A 111 4.79 5.07 0.59
C LYS A 111 3.29 5.15 0.82
N VAL A 112 2.61 4.09 0.44
CA VAL A 112 1.21 3.86 0.81
C VAL A 112 1.20 2.88 1.97
N LEU A 113 0.81 3.35 3.15
CA LEU A 113 0.51 2.49 4.29
C LEU A 113 -0.90 1.91 4.11
N ALA A 114 -0.97 0.63 3.75
CA ALA A 114 -2.20 -0.09 3.45
C ALA A 114 -2.60 -1.00 4.62
N ILE A 115 -3.68 -0.64 5.30
CA ILE A 115 -4.21 -1.36 6.47
C ILE A 115 -5.55 -2.00 6.13
N PHE A 116 -5.61 -3.32 6.21
CA PHE A 116 -6.80 -4.10 5.86
C PHE A 116 -7.28 -4.87 7.09
N PHE A 117 -8.56 -4.77 7.41
CA PHE A 117 -9.18 -5.51 8.51
C PHE A 117 -10.06 -6.63 7.98
N THR A 118 -9.92 -7.81 8.57
CA THR A 118 -10.70 -9.00 8.17
C THR A 118 -12.16 -8.90 8.61
N GLY A 119 -13.00 -9.77 8.07
CA GLY A 119 -14.30 -10.06 8.67
C GLY A 119 -14.20 -11.05 9.85
N GLY A 120 -15.30 -11.25 10.57
CA GLY A 120 -15.38 -12.19 11.71
C GLY A 120 -14.87 -11.61 13.03
N PHE A 121 -14.97 -12.37 14.12
CA PHE A 121 -14.67 -11.88 15.49
C PHE A 121 -13.78 -12.84 16.30
N ARG A 122 -13.18 -13.84 15.65
CA ARG A 122 -12.41 -14.91 16.31
C ARG A 122 -10.90 -14.82 16.07
N GLY A 123 -10.42 -13.69 15.57
CA GLY A 123 -9.00 -13.44 15.36
C GLY A 123 -8.27 -13.03 16.64
N GLU A 124 -6.96 -12.85 16.52
CA GLU A 124 -6.07 -12.43 17.63
C GLU A 124 -5.69 -10.94 17.61
N GLY A 125 -6.17 -10.15 16.65
CA GLY A 125 -5.76 -8.74 16.49
C GLY A 125 -4.45 -8.56 15.72
N LYS A 126 -3.75 -9.65 15.37
CA LYS A 126 -2.44 -9.60 14.73
C LYS A 126 -2.55 -9.50 13.21
N SER A 127 -1.50 -8.97 12.59
CA SER A 127 -1.31 -9.09 11.15
C SER A 127 -1.17 -10.57 10.77
N THR A 128 -1.75 -10.97 9.64
CA THR A 128 -1.75 -12.35 9.17
C THR A 128 -1.52 -12.42 7.66
N THR A 129 -0.90 -13.52 7.24
CA THR A 129 -0.83 -13.95 5.82
C THR A 129 -1.58 -15.26 5.60
N GLU A 130 -2.22 -15.81 6.63
CA GLU A 130 -2.92 -17.08 6.54
C GLU A 130 -4.21 -16.92 5.74
N VAL A 131 -4.46 -17.87 4.83
CA VAL A 131 -5.64 -17.84 3.97
C VAL A 131 -6.75 -18.70 4.56
N ASN A 132 -7.87 -18.06 4.90
CA ASN A 132 -9.11 -18.71 5.33
C ASN A 132 -10.32 -17.88 4.84
N LYS A 133 -11.54 -18.33 5.15
CA LYS A 133 -12.78 -17.68 4.69
C LYS A 133 -12.94 -16.20 5.07
N HIS A 134 -12.23 -15.72 6.10
CA HIS A 134 -12.28 -14.33 6.58
C HIS A 134 -11.11 -13.47 6.06
N THR A 135 -9.97 -14.09 5.74
CA THR A 135 -8.74 -13.39 5.32
C THR A 135 -8.51 -13.42 3.81
N GLN A 136 -9.07 -14.39 3.09
CA GLN A 136 -8.79 -14.61 1.65
C GLN A 136 -9.03 -13.35 0.82
N THR A 137 -10.19 -12.71 0.95
CA THR A 137 -10.51 -11.52 0.15
C THR A 137 -9.75 -10.26 0.58
N PRO A 138 -9.63 -9.92 1.88
CA PRO A 138 -8.75 -8.84 2.32
C PRO A 138 -7.28 -9.02 1.88
N LEU A 139 -6.73 -10.24 1.94
CA LEU A 139 -5.38 -10.55 1.45
C LEU A 139 -5.26 -10.36 -0.06
N ALA A 140 -6.26 -10.81 -0.83
CA ALA A 140 -6.27 -10.62 -2.28
C ALA A 140 -6.31 -9.13 -2.66
N LEU A 141 -7.09 -8.31 -1.95
CA LEU A 141 -7.13 -6.87 -2.16
C LEU A 141 -5.81 -6.20 -1.78
N TYR A 142 -5.26 -6.50 -0.60
CA TYR A 142 -3.97 -5.98 -0.15
C TYR A 142 -2.86 -6.30 -1.17
N ASN A 143 -2.78 -7.54 -1.64
CA ASN A 143 -1.78 -7.96 -2.63
C ASN A 143 -1.91 -7.19 -3.95
N LYS A 144 -3.14 -6.93 -4.42
CA LYS A 144 -3.37 -6.12 -5.62
C LYS A 144 -2.95 -4.66 -5.42
N VAL A 145 -3.18 -4.07 -4.25
CA VAL A 145 -2.68 -2.72 -3.94
C VAL A 145 -1.15 -2.70 -3.95
N ALA A 146 -0.50 -3.72 -3.36
CA ALA A 146 0.95 -3.87 -3.39
C ALA A 146 1.50 -4.09 -4.82
N GLU A 147 0.76 -4.76 -5.70
CA GLU A 147 1.08 -4.87 -7.13
C GLU A 147 0.98 -3.51 -7.84
N MET A 148 -0.08 -2.74 -7.58
CA MET A 148 -0.26 -1.39 -8.13
C MET A 148 0.87 -0.46 -7.69
N GLY A 149 1.25 -0.49 -6.41
CA GLY A 149 2.38 0.28 -5.89
C GLY A 149 3.67 -0.05 -6.64
N ARG A 150 4.01 -1.34 -6.71
CA ARG A 150 5.20 -1.82 -7.45
C ARG A 150 5.19 -1.40 -8.93
N ALA A 151 4.01 -1.39 -9.57
CA ALA A 151 3.87 -0.97 -10.96
C ALA A 151 4.10 0.55 -11.14
N ASN A 152 3.80 1.35 -10.12
CA ASN A 152 3.93 2.81 -10.13
C ASN A 152 5.20 3.32 -9.41
N GLY A 153 6.11 2.43 -8.99
CA GLY A 153 7.33 2.82 -8.27
C GLY A 153 7.06 3.43 -6.88
N VAL A 154 5.95 3.01 -6.25
CA VAL A 154 5.50 3.39 -4.91
C VAL A 154 5.57 2.16 -4.00
N ASP A 155 6.21 2.30 -2.85
CA ASP A 155 6.27 1.22 -1.87
C ASP A 155 4.95 1.14 -1.10
N VAL A 156 4.45 -0.08 -0.93
CA VAL A 156 3.24 -0.36 -0.14
C VAL A 156 3.66 -1.17 1.07
N ALA A 157 3.39 -0.63 2.25
CA ALA A 157 3.68 -1.27 3.53
C ALA A 157 2.40 -1.41 4.35
N GLY A 158 2.39 -2.33 5.32
CA GLY A 158 1.22 -2.62 6.15
C GLY A 158 0.84 -4.08 6.10
N GLY A 159 -0.46 -4.37 6.12
CA GLY A 159 -0.93 -5.76 6.12
C GLY A 159 -2.41 -5.93 6.44
N VAL A 160 -2.78 -7.19 6.60
CA VAL A 160 -4.13 -7.64 6.92
C VAL A 160 -4.21 -8.05 8.39
N TYR A 161 -5.02 -7.34 9.18
CA TYR A 161 -5.15 -7.53 10.62
C TYR A 161 -6.43 -8.27 10.96
N GLN A 162 -6.29 -9.34 11.75
CA GLN A 162 -7.41 -10.18 12.16
C GLN A 162 -8.26 -9.51 13.23
N THR A 163 -9.56 -9.38 12.99
CA THR A 163 -10.52 -8.81 13.94
C THR A 163 -10.77 -9.69 15.17
N THR A 164 -10.90 -9.06 16.35
CA THR A 164 -11.16 -9.72 17.64
C THR A 164 -12.62 -9.57 18.09
N ASN A 165 -13.03 -10.32 19.12
CA ASN A 165 -14.37 -10.25 19.70
C ASN A 165 -14.56 -8.95 20.52
N GLU A 166 -15.79 -8.45 20.63
CA GLU A 166 -16.14 -7.16 21.26
C GLU A 166 -15.95 -7.09 22.80
N GLY A 167 -15.25 -8.05 23.40
CA GLY A 167 -14.93 -8.13 24.83
C GLY A 167 -13.49 -7.74 25.19
N LEU A 168 -12.87 -8.42 26.16
CA LEU A 168 -11.47 -8.22 26.57
C LEU A 168 -10.54 -8.28 25.33
N GLY A 169 -10.01 -7.14 24.88
CA GLY A 169 -9.27 -7.02 23.62
C GLY A 169 -9.99 -6.25 22.51
N ARG A 170 -11.06 -5.52 22.87
CA ARG A 170 -11.72 -4.48 22.06
C ARG A 170 -10.63 -3.69 21.33
N ASN A 171 -10.61 -3.81 20.00
CA ASN A 171 -9.73 -3.05 19.12
C ASN A 171 -8.27 -3.48 19.04
N ALA A 172 -7.91 -4.70 19.43
CA ALA A 172 -6.54 -5.19 19.28
C ALA A 172 -6.02 -5.06 17.83
N ALA A 173 -6.87 -5.32 16.83
CA ALA A 173 -6.52 -5.13 15.43
C ALA A 173 -6.23 -3.66 15.11
N ALA A 174 -7.15 -2.75 15.46
CA ALA A 174 -6.94 -1.31 15.24
C ALA A 174 -5.75 -0.76 16.05
N ASN A 175 -5.51 -1.23 17.28
CA ASN A 175 -4.35 -0.87 18.09
C ASN A 175 -3.05 -1.27 17.40
N ASN A 176 -2.90 -2.55 17.04
CA ASN A 176 -1.69 -3.06 16.38
C ASN A 176 -1.47 -2.38 15.02
N ALA A 177 -2.54 -2.13 14.27
CA ALA A 177 -2.46 -1.42 13.01
C ALA A 177 -2.08 0.06 13.17
N SER A 178 -2.61 0.74 14.20
CA SER A 178 -2.26 2.14 14.50
C SER A 178 -0.83 2.26 15.00
N GLU A 179 -0.35 1.32 15.82
CA GLU A 179 1.05 1.25 16.24
C GLU A 179 1.98 1.02 15.04
N PHE A 180 1.59 0.14 14.11
CA PHE A 180 2.33 -0.02 12.86
C PHE A 180 2.42 1.31 12.11
N VAL A 181 1.30 2.03 11.94
CA VAL A 181 1.31 3.33 11.25
C VAL A 181 2.16 4.35 12.01
N GLN A 182 2.01 4.47 13.32
CA GLN A 182 2.80 5.38 14.15
C GLN A 182 4.31 5.17 13.96
N ASN A 183 4.74 3.91 13.90
CA ASN A 183 6.16 3.56 13.76
C ASN A 183 6.70 3.66 12.33
N ASN A 184 5.81 3.72 11.33
CA ASN A 184 6.21 3.69 9.92
C ASN A 184 5.80 4.94 9.15
N TYR A 185 4.94 5.81 9.66
CA TYR A 185 4.44 6.98 8.97
C TYR A 185 5.47 8.12 8.94
N GLN A 186 5.56 8.76 7.79
CA GLN A 186 6.27 10.03 7.60
C GLN A 186 5.33 11.02 6.91
N GLU A 187 5.49 12.30 7.22
CA GLU A 187 4.69 13.37 6.64
C GLU A 187 4.80 13.36 5.10
N GLY A 188 3.66 13.19 4.42
CA GLY A 188 3.57 13.02 2.97
C GLY A 188 3.22 11.60 2.53
N ASP A 189 3.35 10.60 3.41
CA ASP A 189 2.87 9.25 3.12
C ASP A 189 1.36 9.21 2.99
N LYS A 190 0.88 8.31 2.14
CA LYS A 190 -0.53 8.03 2.00
C LYS A 190 -0.93 6.91 2.95
N VAL A 191 -2.04 7.06 3.66
CA VAL A 191 -2.60 6.03 4.55
C VAL A 191 -3.97 5.61 4.04
N VAL A 192 -4.11 4.33 3.71
CA VAL A 192 -5.37 3.75 3.23
C VAL A 192 -5.85 2.64 4.16
N ALA A 193 -7.15 2.64 4.46
CA ALA A 193 -7.80 1.69 5.33
C ALA A 193 -8.93 0.95 4.62
N PHE A 194 -9.04 -0.34 4.87
CA PHE A 194 -10.11 -1.19 4.38
C PHE A 194 -10.69 -2.04 5.50
N GLY A 195 -12.02 -2.19 5.54
CA GLY A 195 -12.71 -3.07 6.48
C GLY A 195 -13.94 -3.71 5.86
N PHE A 196 -14.10 -5.02 6.09
CA PHE A 196 -15.29 -5.77 5.71
C PHE A 196 -15.98 -6.37 6.93
N SER A 197 -17.30 -6.29 7.02
CA SER A 197 -18.06 -6.83 8.16
C SER A 197 -17.55 -6.22 9.47
N HIS A 198 -17.12 -7.01 10.46
CA HIS A 198 -16.53 -6.47 11.69
C HIS A 198 -15.29 -5.59 11.46
N GLY A 199 -14.59 -5.79 10.34
CA GLY A 199 -13.46 -4.96 9.96
C GLY A 199 -13.84 -3.50 9.76
N GLY A 200 -15.09 -3.20 9.42
CA GLY A 200 -15.58 -1.82 9.32
C GLY A 200 -15.49 -1.07 10.66
N ASN A 201 -15.80 -1.73 11.78
CA ASN A 201 -15.67 -1.17 13.13
C ASN A 201 -14.20 -0.84 13.43
N GLN A 202 -13.29 -1.70 12.99
CA GLN A 202 -11.86 -1.48 13.15
C GLN A 202 -11.35 -0.32 12.31
N VAL A 203 -11.92 -0.06 11.12
CA VAL A 203 -11.57 1.13 10.32
C VAL A 203 -11.94 2.42 11.06
N VAL A 204 -13.12 2.47 11.69
CA VAL A 204 -13.56 3.64 12.46
C VAL A 204 -12.61 3.89 13.63
N GLU A 205 -12.38 2.87 14.44
CA GLU A 205 -11.49 2.95 15.59
C GLU A 205 -10.03 3.27 15.20
N PHE A 206 -9.52 2.67 14.12
CA PHE A 206 -8.20 2.96 13.58
C PHE A 206 -8.08 4.44 13.19
N ASN A 207 -9.10 4.99 12.53
CA ASN A 207 -9.11 6.41 12.16
C ASN A 207 -9.15 7.34 13.39
N ASP A 208 -9.92 7.01 14.42
CA ASP A 208 -9.98 7.79 15.66
C ASP A 208 -8.59 7.81 16.34
N LYS A 209 -7.90 6.67 16.40
CA LYS A 209 -6.53 6.60 16.94
C LYS A 209 -5.52 7.39 16.13
N LEU A 210 -5.59 7.33 14.81
CA LEU A 210 -4.71 8.15 13.97
C LEU A 210 -5.00 9.65 14.17
N ALA A 211 -6.25 10.02 14.49
CA ALA A 211 -6.61 11.41 14.77
C ALA A 211 -5.91 11.93 16.02
N ASP A 212 -5.84 11.11 17.08
CA ASP A 212 -5.09 11.40 18.30
C ASP A 212 -3.57 11.57 18.03
N MET A 213 -3.07 10.94 16.96
CA MET A 213 -1.67 11.05 16.52
C MET A 213 -1.43 12.21 15.53
N GLY A 214 -2.48 12.93 15.12
CA GLY A 214 -2.40 13.96 14.08
C GLY A 214 -2.16 13.42 12.67
N ILE A 215 -2.38 12.13 12.44
CA ILE A 215 -2.24 11.47 11.13
C ILE A 215 -3.63 11.31 10.53
N LYS A 216 -3.83 11.74 9.28
CA LYS A 216 -5.10 11.60 8.56
C LYS A 216 -5.02 10.45 7.56
N THR A 217 -6.11 9.71 7.36
CA THR A 217 -6.17 8.72 6.26
C THR A 217 -6.61 9.37 4.95
N ASP A 218 -5.99 9.00 3.83
CA ASP A 218 -6.35 9.51 2.50
C ASP A 218 -7.58 8.80 1.95
N ALA A 219 -7.75 7.52 2.26
CA ALA A 219 -8.94 6.77 1.87
C ALA A 219 -9.30 5.69 2.89
N SER A 220 -10.55 5.71 3.36
CA SER A 220 -11.15 4.64 4.16
C SER A 220 -12.29 3.99 3.39
N VAL A 221 -12.22 2.67 3.21
CA VAL A 221 -13.27 1.89 2.55
C VAL A 221 -13.87 0.90 3.53
N ILE A 222 -15.17 1.06 3.77
CA ILE A 222 -15.96 0.24 4.65
C ILE A 222 -16.97 -0.53 3.80
N VAL A 223 -17.00 -1.85 3.96
CA VAL A 223 -17.90 -2.73 3.22
C VAL A 223 -18.74 -3.53 4.21
N ASP A 224 -20.03 -3.24 4.20
CA ASP A 224 -21.09 -3.97 4.89
C ASP A 224 -20.77 -4.29 6.36
N SER A 225 -20.59 -3.22 7.15
CA SER A 225 -20.17 -3.34 8.54
C SER A 225 -21.18 -4.10 9.39
N SER A 226 -20.69 -4.90 10.35
CA SER A 226 -21.55 -5.66 11.28
C SER A 226 -21.04 -5.58 12.72
N GLY A 227 -21.96 -5.51 13.69
CA GLY A 227 -21.69 -5.38 15.13
C GLY A 227 -21.49 -6.70 15.88
N GLY A 228 -21.38 -7.81 15.15
CA GLY A 228 -21.15 -9.12 15.78
C GLY A 228 -22.34 -9.87 16.32
N GLY A 229 -22.03 -11.06 16.84
CA GLY A 229 -22.96 -12.17 17.06
C GLY A 229 -24.02 -11.97 18.14
N LEU A 230 -24.28 -10.74 18.57
CA LEU A 230 -25.31 -10.40 19.56
C LEU A 230 -26.13 -9.20 19.08
N GLY A 231 -27.03 -9.47 18.12
CA GLY A 231 -28.26 -8.70 17.92
C GLY A 231 -28.17 -7.45 17.04
N ASN A 232 -29.28 -7.20 16.35
CA ASN A 232 -29.64 -6.05 15.53
C ASN A 232 -29.12 -4.71 16.09
N SER A 233 -27.88 -4.36 15.78
CA SER A 233 -27.28 -3.10 16.16
C SER A 233 -26.76 -2.40 14.92
N ILE A 234 -27.26 -1.19 14.74
CA ILE A 234 -26.73 -0.20 13.83
C ILE A 234 -25.27 0.03 14.18
N VAL A 235 -24.38 -0.21 13.21
CA VAL A 235 -22.95 0.02 13.39
C VAL A 235 -22.63 1.44 12.96
N LYS A 236 -21.97 2.20 13.85
CA LYS A 236 -21.42 3.51 13.50
C LYS A 236 -20.31 3.31 12.45
N THR A 237 -20.58 3.73 11.22
CA THR A 237 -19.61 3.74 10.10
C THR A 237 -18.96 5.10 9.87
N THR A 238 -19.29 6.07 10.74
CA THR A 238 -18.79 7.44 10.64
C THR A 238 -17.28 7.49 10.89
N VAL A 239 -16.54 7.82 9.84
CA VAL A 239 -15.10 8.07 9.88
C VAL A 239 -14.84 9.55 9.73
N ASN A 240 -14.33 10.20 10.79
CA ASN A 240 -14.12 11.66 10.79
C ASN A 240 -12.72 12.09 10.36
N ASN A 241 -11.73 11.20 10.47
CA ASN A 241 -10.31 11.47 10.22
C ASN A 241 -9.82 10.87 8.88
N SER A 242 -10.62 11.04 7.83
CA SER A 242 -10.30 10.56 6.49
C SER A 242 -10.63 11.59 5.42
N GLU A 243 -9.78 11.74 4.40
CA GLU A 243 -10.05 12.63 3.27
C GLU A 243 -11.17 12.10 2.38
N TYR A 244 -11.20 10.78 2.18
CA TYR A 244 -12.19 10.10 1.37
C TYR A 244 -12.73 8.86 2.08
N VAL A 245 -14.05 8.81 2.27
CA VAL A 245 -14.70 7.64 2.86
C VAL A 245 -15.69 7.05 1.86
N MET A 246 -15.50 5.78 1.51
CA MET A 246 -16.51 4.99 0.80
C MET A 246 -17.15 4.00 1.75
N ASN A 247 -18.46 4.12 1.90
CA ASN A 247 -19.28 3.15 2.60
C ASN A 247 -20.14 2.40 1.60
N ILE A 248 -19.86 1.11 1.47
CA ILE A 248 -20.63 0.17 0.65
C ILE A 248 -21.53 -0.61 1.60
N PHE A 249 -22.84 -0.46 1.48
CA PHE A 249 -23.80 -1.08 2.41
C PHE A 249 -24.98 -1.69 1.68
N GLN A 250 -25.69 -2.58 2.38
CA GLN A 250 -26.95 -3.16 1.94
C GLN A 250 -28.09 -2.66 2.82
N PRO A 251 -29.11 -1.98 2.26
CA PRO A 251 -30.24 -1.47 3.03
C PRO A 251 -31.22 -2.56 3.50
N ASN A 252 -31.30 -3.71 2.81
CA ASN A 252 -32.24 -4.79 3.11
C ASN A 252 -31.51 -6.02 3.67
N ALA A 253 -31.16 -6.00 4.95
CA ALA A 253 -30.67 -7.21 5.61
C ALA A 253 -31.83 -8.18 5.88
N ASN A 254 -31.58 -9.48 5.70
CA ASN A 254 -32.51 -10.51 6.16
C ASN A 254 -32.75 -10.35 7.68
N GLU A 255 -33.96 -10.64 8.16
CA GLU A 255 -34.29 -10.61 9.60
C GLU A 255 -33.24 -11.40 10.41
N GLY A 256 -32.57 -10.72 11.35
CA GLY A 256 -31.55 -11.31 12.22
C GLY A 256 -30.09 -11.17 11.75
N GLN A 257 -29.80 -10.44 10.66
CA GLN A 257 -28.43 -10.08 10.25
C GLN A 257 -28.12 -8.60 10.50
N SER A 258 -26.96 -8.33 11.11
CA SER A 258 -26.45 -6.95 11.27
C SER A 258 -25.93 -6.41 9.94
N HIS A 259 -26.26 -5.17 9.60
CA HIS A 259 -25.88 -4.51 8.36
C HIS A 259 -25.32 -3.11 8.59
N GLY A 260 -24.52 -2.64 7.63
CA GLY A 260 -23.98 -1.29 7.68
C GLY A 260 -25.08 -0.25 7.48
N GLU A 261 -25.06 0.84 8.25
CA GLU A 261 -25.92 1.99 7.98
C GLU A 261 -25.38 2.87 6.84
N LYS A 262 -26.30 3.58 6.18
CA LYS A 262 -25.98 4.74 5.34
C LYS A 262 -25.32 5.82 6.21
N MET A 263 -24.15 6.32 5.82
CA MET A 263 -23.53 7.46 6.51
C MET A 263 -24.41 8.71 6.35
N LYS A 264 -24.68 9.44 7.44
CA LYS A 264 -25.54 10.64 7.43
C LYS A 264 -24.78 11.84 6.84
N PRO A 265 -25.44 12.71 6.04
CA PRO A 265 -24.79 13.91 5.51
C PRO A 265 -24.35 14.84 6.66
N GLY A 266 -23.10 15.32 6.62
CA GLY A 266 -22.55 16.24 7.61
C GLY A 266 -21.67 15.61 8.70
N GLU A 267 -21.49 14.28 8.69
CA GLU A 267 -20.56 13.59 9.58
C GLU A 267 -19.30 13.13 8.79
N GLY A 268 -18.18 13.84 8.90
CA GLY A 268 -16.91 13.44 8.29
C GLY A 268 -16.25 14.58 7.51
N VAL A 269 -15.05 14.99 7.91
CA VAL A 269 -14.35 16.14 7.29
C VAL A 269 -13.59 15.67 6.04
N GLY A 270 -14.31 15.54 4.92
CA GLY A 270 -13.77 15.14 3.62
C GLY A 270 -14.85 14.94 2.55
N ARG A 271 -14.67 13.94 1.67
CA ARG A 271 -15.65 13.50 0.65
C ARG A 271 -16.20 12.12 1.00
N MET A 272 -17.50 12.03 1.21
CA MET A 272 -18.19 10.77 1.49
C MET A 272 -18.98 10.25 0.28
N VAL A 273 -18.86 8.96 0.01
CA VAL A 273 -19.68 8.26 -0.99
C VAL A 273 -20.36 7.07 -0.34
N ASN A 274 -21.69 7.13 -0.30
CA ASN A 274 -22.56 6.03 0.06
C ASN A 274 -22.89 5.25 -1.23
N PHE A 275 -22.37 4.03 -1.37
CA PHE A 275 -22.72 3.14 -2.47
C PHE A 275 -23.72 2.10 -1.98
N ASN A 276 -24.97 2.25 -2.39
CA ASN A 276 -25.97 1.22 -2.19
C ASN A 276 -25.69 0.09 -3.19
N ALA A 277 -25.31 -1.09 -2.68
CA ALA A 277 -25.03 -2.24 -3.53
C ALA A 277 -26.31 -2.90 -4.09
N ASP A 278 -27.48 -2.56 -3.55
CA ASP A 278 -28.78 -2.96 -4.08
C ASP A 278 -29.20 -1.96 -5.18
N VAL A 279 -28.93 -2.32 -6.44
CA VAL A 279 -29.39 -1.52 -7.59
C VAL A 279 -30.91 -1.69 -7.73
N PRO A 280 -31.70 -0.61 -7.92
CA PRO A 280 -33.12 -0.76 -8.21
C PRO A 280 -33.26 -1.56 -9.51
N ASN A 281 -33.91 -2.72 -9.45
CA ASN A 281 -34.18 -3.68 -10.54
C ASN A 281 -33.27 -4.93 -10.67
N LYS A 282 -32.52 -5.34 -9.64
CA LYS A 282 -32.06 -6.73 -9.52
C LYS A 282 -32.44 -7.31 -8.16
N PRO A 283 -33.53 -8.09 -8.06
CA PRO A 283 -33.91 -8.71 -6.80
C PRO A 283 -32.87 -9.80 -6.46
N LEU A 284 -32.32 -9.76 -5.23
CA LEU A 284 -31.55 -10.82 -4.55
C LEU A 284 -30.07 -11.07 -4.93
N GLU A 285 -29.44 -10.31 -5.83
CA GLU A 285 -28.10 -10.74 -6.28
C GLU A 285 -26.92 -10.31 -5.39
N VAL A 286 -27.07 -9.40 -4.43
CA VAL A 286 -25.97 -9.03 -3.51
C VAL A 286 -26.36 -9.43 -2.09
N GLU A 287 -25.47 -10.13 -1.39
CA GLU A 287 -25.63 -10.53 0.02
C GLU A 287 -24.31 -10.28 0.77
N HIS A 288 -24.36 -10.26 2.10
CA HIS A 288 -23.19 -10.14 2.97
C HIS A 288 -22.05 -11.09 2.52
N SER A 289 -22.41 -12.28 2.06
CA SER A 289 -21.49 -13.33 1.62
C SER A 289 -20.75 -13.00 0.31
N ASN A 290 -21.27 -12.13 -0.56
CA ASN A 290 -20.76 -11.91 -1.91
C ASN A 290 -20.50 -10.43 -2.27
N ILE A 291 -20.97 -9.47 -1.46
CA ILE A 291 -20.85 -8.03 -1.72
C ILE A 291 -19.40 -7.61 -1.91
N LEU A 292 -18.51 -8.09 -1.06
CA LEU A 292 -17.09 -7.76 -1.14
C LEU A 292 -16.48 -8.23 -2.47
N ASN A 293 -16.84 -9.43 -2.93
CA ASN A 293 -16.32 -9.98 -4.19
C ASN A 293 -16.83 -9.19 -5.40
N LYS A 294 -18.09 -8.74 -5.38
CA LYS A 294 -18.67 -7.96 -6.47
C LYS A 294 -18.12 -6.53 -6.54
N GLN A 295 -17.75 -5.94 -5.41
CA GLN A 295 -17.29 -4.56 -5.34
C GLN A 295 -15.76 -4.40 -5.41
N GLN A 296 -14.99 -5.48 -5.56
CA GLN A 296 -13.53 -5.38 -5.68
C GLN A 296 -13.05 -4.37 -6.73
N PRO A 297 -13.62 -4.29 -7.95
CA PRO A 297 -13.14 -3.32 -8.94
C PRO A 297 -13.29 -1.87 -8.47
N LEU A 298 -14.39 -1.55 -7.78
CA LEU A 298 -14.66 -0.22 -7.23
C LEU A 298 -13.69 0.11 -6.09
N ILE A 299 -13.49 -0.84 -5.17
CA ILE A 299 -12.56 -0.71 -4.04
C ILE A 299 -11.13 -0.48 -4.54
N LEU A 300 -10.69 -1.30 -5.51
CA LEU A 300 -9.36 -1.22 -6.09
C LEU A 300 -9.13 0.09 -6.85
N ASN A 301 -10.13 0.64 -7.52
CA ASN A 301 -10.02 1.94 -8.18
C ASN A 301 -9.73 3.07 -7.17
N ILE A 302 -10.31 3.02 -5.97
CA ILE A 302 -10.03 4.01 -4.93
C ILE A 302 -8.58 3.92 -4.47
N PHE A 303 -8.10 2.72 -4.14
CA PHE A 303 -6.72 2.55 -3.69
C PHE A 303 -5.71 2.83 -4.79
N ASN A 304 -6.02 2.49 -6.05
CA ASN A 304 -5.17 2.84 -7.18
C ASN A 304 -4.99 4.35 -7.32
N LYS A 305 -6.05 5.16 -7.10
CA LYS A 305 -5.92 6.62 -7.10
C LYS A 305 -4.98 7.15 -6.02
N GLN A 306 -4.95 6.50 -4.85
CA GLN A 306 -4.02 6.88 -3.77
C GLN A 306 -2.58 6.49 -4.11
N VAL A 307 -2.40 5.34 -4.76
CA VAL A 307 -1.10 4.93 -5.31
C VAL A 307 -0.62 5.91 -6.40
N GLU A 308 -1.49 6.30 -7.33
CA GLU A 308 -1.19 7.29 -8.37
C GLU A 308 -0.90 8.67 -7.78
N ALA A 309 -1.62 9.07 -6.73
CA ALA A 309 -1.37 10.32 -6.01
C ALA A 309 0.00 10.31 -5.33
N ALA A 310 0.36 9.25 -4.61
CA ALA A 310 1.70 9.05 -4.05
C ALA A 310 2.77 9.14 -5.14
N ALA A 311 2.56 8.46 -6.28
CA ALA A 311 3.49 8.52 -7.41
C ALA A 311 3.60 9.93 -8.03
N THR A 312 2.52 10.71 -8.02
CA THR A 312 2.47 12.07 -8.58
C THR A 312 3.07 13.11 -7.64
N GLU A 313 2.85 13.00 -6.34
CA GLU A 313 3.53 13.84 -5.34
C GLU A 313 5.04 13.61 -5.38
N LYS A 314 5.44 12.34 -5.54
CA LYS A 314 6.80 11.97 -5.91
C LYS A 314 7.26 12.67 -7.18
N ASN A 315 6.41 12.96 -8.16
CA ASN A 315 6.80 13.70 -9.38
C ASN A 315 6.90 15.22 -9.16
N LYS A 316 6.13 15.79 -8.23
CA LYS A 316 5.96 17.26 -8.05
C LYS A 316 6.94 17.93 -7.12
N LYS A 317 7.45 17.22 -6.09
CA LYS A 317 8.66 17.65 -5.36
C LYS A 317 9.91 17.67 -6.28
N GLY A 318 9.63 17.34 -7.54
CA GLY A 318 10.25 17.38 -8.87
C GLY A 318 11.30 18.42 -9.14
N ASN A 319 10.76 19.61 -9.03
CA ASN A 319 10.94 20.67 -9.99
C ASN A 319 11.19 21.95 -9.22
#